data_AF-A0A255HR39-F1
#
_entry.id   AF-A0A255HR39-F1
#
_cell.length_a   1.000
_cell.length_b   1.000
_cell.length_c   1.000
_cell.angle_alpha   90.00
_cell.angle_beta   90.00
_cell.angle_gamma   90.00
#
_symmetry.space_group_name_H-M   'P 1'
#
loop_
_entity.id
_entity.type
_entity.pdbx_description
1 polymer ?
#
loop_
_entity_poly.entity_id
_entity_poly.type
_entity_poly.pdbx_seq_one_letter_code
_entity_poly.pdbx_strand_id
1 'polypeptide(L)'
;MVIKRVFLIVFLQIHSDLLKNGKSMRPHPLSFCVLMFISSIAMAAPGTPLERAHDQRATMQGKRNAVQHSINETSTPGQLREAAARFEGIIVELDQPAMRDLANGSTYLRAERLNNLIPLAEVYLRLDMKDKALEALEQSQRSSWIPIEFDKIPAFEGLRNEPRFAAINARARLGTRIFDTPALAAGYQEKLSVAERIAGLSLFWHEARQNFVYFDHVSNLDWNKVYLDYLPKVMAAQTTREYYDVLMRLAPLLQDGHTNIYPPDALSSTYYSRPPLRTALIEDKVVVVGVSSPSLEKIIKVGDEIIEIDGMPAKAYAQQNVAPFVSSSTPQDKIMRIYTNQLLAGDGAKPVHLSLVGADGKQRDTSVQRSGYPDVGKPPEFEFKLLKDNVAYIALDHFQSDAGVRAFEKAWPVIEKATALVIDVRNNGGGSTEFGHQILRHLTNQPVRGAASYVRLGDPVIRAQHGNAVHWLRLDGGADERPGNAPVFTGPVAVLSGPRSFSAAEDFLVAFDQLQRGLIVGEASGGSSGQPLSFELPGGGMARICVKRDTYQDGREFVGKGVMPQIEARPTLQSVRTGEDPVLAAALLALAR
;
A
#
# COMPACT_ATOMS: atom_id res chain seq x y z
N MET A 1 29.47 9.84 -48.58
CA MET A 1 30.00 8.51 -48.97
C MET A 1 31.52 8.52 -49.16
N VAL A 2 32.29 9.15 -48.26
CA VAL A 2 33.78 9.17 -48.31
C VAL A 2 34.42 8.86 -46.94
N ILE A 3 33.66 8.92 -45.83
CA ILE A 3 34.15 8.53 -44.49
C ILE A 3 34.10 7.00 -44.26
N LYS A 4 33.38 6.23 -45.10
CA LYS A 4 33.24 4.76 -44.97
C LYS A 4 34.45 3.95 -45.50
N ARG A 5 35.38 4.53 -46.26
CA ARG A 5 36.53 3.79 -46.84
C ARG A 5 37.83 3.87 -46.05
N VAL A 6 37.96 4.84 -45.13
CA VAL A 6 39.17 4.98 -44.30
C VAL A 6 39.15 4.00 -43.11
N PHE A 7 37.97 3.71 -42.56
CA PHE A 7 37.83 2.80 -41.42
C PHE A 7 38.05 1.31 -41.75
N LEU A 8 37.76 0.89 -42.98
CA LEU A 8 37.89 -0.50 -43.40
C LEU A 8 39.35 -0.91 -43.68
N ILE A 9 40.21 0.05 -44.06
CA ILE A 9 41.63 -0.20 -44.34
C ILE A 9 42.46 -0.27 -43.04
N VAL A 10 42.11 0.55 -42.03
CA VAL A 10 42.78 0.50 -40.72
C VAL A 10 42.45 -0.79 -39.96
N PHE A 11 41.23 -1.32 -40.10
CA PHE A 11 40.81 -2.54 -39.40
C PHE A 11 41.45 -3.82 -39.98
N LEU A 12 41.71 -3.86 -41.29
CA LEU A 12 42.38 -5.00 -41.94
C LEU A 12 43.91 -5.01 -41.72
N GLN A 13 44.54 -3.86 -41.46
CA GLN A 13 45.96 -3.78 -41.14
C GLN A 13 46.27 -4.29 -39.73
N ILE A 14 45.40 -4.02 -38.75
CA ILE A 14 45.60 -4.41 -37.34
C ILE A 14 45.41 -5.92 -37.11
N HIS A 15 44.54 -6.58 -37.90
CA HIS A 15 44.31 -8.02 -37.80
C HIS A 15 45.44 -8.88 -38.38
N SER A 16 46.24 -8.34 -39.31
CA SER A 16 47.40 -9.05 -39.89
C SER A 16 48.61 -9.07 -38.96
N ASP A 17 48.77 -8.06 -38.09
CA ASP A 17 49.92 -7.96 -37.18
C ASP A 17 49.74 -8.73 -35.87
N LEU A 18 48.50 -8.98 -35.45
CA LEU A 18 48.18 -9.77 -34.25
C LEU A 18 48.31 -11.29 -34.44
N LEU A 19 48.36 -11.79 -35.68
CA LEU A 19 48.50 -13.22 -35.98
C LEU A 19 49.95 -13.67 -36.21
N LYS A 20 50.93 -12.76 -36.24
CA LYS A 20 52.34 -13.10 -36.55
C LYS A 20 53.26 -13.27 -35.34
N ASN A 21 52.86 -12.85 -34.14
CA ASN A 21 53.71 -12.97 -32.95
C ASN A 21 53.08 -13.90 -31.92
N GLY A 22 53.27 -15.21 -32.12
CA GLY A 22 52.92 -16.23 -31.16
C GLY A 22 53.70 -16.07 -29.85
N LYS A 23 53.07 -15.48 -28.84
CA LYS A 23 53.46 -15.62 -27.44
C LYS A 23 52.21 -15.73 -26.55
N SER A 24 52.19 -16.82 -25.78
CA SER A 24 51.20 -17.16 -24.79
C SER A 24 51.12 -16.11 -23.67
N MET A 25 49.92 -15.57 -23.42
CA MET A 25 49.56 -15.04 -22.11
C MET A 25 48.15 -15.51 -21.75
N ARG A 26 48.05 -16.16 -20.58
CA ARG A 26 46.78 -16.63 -19.99
C ARG A 26 45.85 -15.44 -19.71
N PRO A 27 44.53 -15.53 -19.93
CA PRO A 27 43.63 -14.46 -19.52
C PRO A 27 43.05 -14.67 -18.11
N HIS A 28 43.09 -13.58 -17.33
CA HIS A 28 42.39 -13.35 -16.06
C HIS A 28 40.86 -13.26 -16.29
N PRO A 29 40.00 -13.62 -15.32
CA PRO A 29 38.57 -13.71 -15.53
C PRO A 29 37.88 -12.39 -15.14
N LEU A 30 37.81 -11.42 -16.06
CA LEU A 30 36.89 -10.29 -15.94
C LEU A 30 36.80 -9.54 -17.28
N SER A 31 36.09 -10.12 -18.26
CA SER A 31 35.57 -9.41 -19.45
C SER A 31 34.86 -10.42 -20.36
N PHE A 32 33.59 -10.71 -20.10
CA PHE A 32 32.71 -11.33 -21.09
C PHE A 32 31.29 -10.76 -20.93
N CYS A 33 30.68 -10.48 -22.07
CA CYS A 33 29.31 -10.01 -22.31
C CYS A 33 29.06 -8.49 -22.31
N VAL A 34 29.71 -7.81 -23.27
CA VAL A 34 29.05 -6.74 -24.04
C VAL A 34 29.15 -7.12 -25.52
N LEU A 35 28.07 -6.90 -26.27
CA LEU A 35 27.87 -7.10 -27.72
C LEU A 35 27.26 -8.43 -28.19
N MET A 36 25.92 -8.48 -28.18
CA MET A 36 25.18 -8.86 -29.38
C MET A 36 24.16 -7.76 -29.69
N PHE A 37 24.46 -6.95 -30.70
CA PHE A 37 23.49 -6.09 -31.37
C PHE A 37 23.72 -6.20 -32.87
N ILE A 38 22.88 -6.99 -33.54
CA ILE A 38 22.59 -6.78 -34.96
C ILE A 38 21.09 -6.60 -35.09
N SER A 39 20.77 -5.38 -35.49
CA SER A 39 19.52 -4.81 -35.99
C SER A 39 18.53 -5.78 -36.65
N SER A 40 17.34 -5.86 -36.07
CA SER A 40 16.09 -5.92 -36.83
C SER A 40 15.51 -4.51 -36.89
N ILE A 41 15.39 -3.95 -38.10
CA ILE A 41 14.64 -2.72 -38.34
C ILE A 41 13.16 -3.11 -38.22
N ALA A 42 12.65 -3.13 -37.00
CA ALA A 42 11.23 -2.98 -36.76
C ALA A 42 10.93 -1.49 -36.93
N MET A 43 10.00 -1.14 -37.81
CA MET A 43 9.35 0.16 -37.71
C MET A 43 8.74 0.22 -36.30
N ALA A 44 9.36 0.99 -35.41
CA ALA A 44 8.86 1.16 -34.06
C ALA A 44 7.52 1.88 -34.16
N ALA A 45 6.43 1.16 -33.89
CA ALA A 45 5.18 1.80 -33.52
C ALA A 45 5.49 2.73 -32.33
N PRO A 46 4.99 3.98 -32.32
CA PRO A 46 5.22 4.88 -31.19
C PRO A 46 4.69 4.25 -29.90
N GLY A 47 5.47 4.38 -28.82
CA GLY A 47 5.11 3.92 -27.49
C GLY A 47 5.93 2.72 -26.99
N THR A 48 6.16 2.68 -25.69
CA THR A 48 6.75 1.55 -24.97
C THR A 48 5.88 0.30 -25.13
N PRO A 49 6.44 -0.92 -24.97
CA PRO A 49 5.62 -2.15 -24.92
C PRO A 49 4.45 -2.05 -23.92
N LEU A 50 4.63 -1.33 -22.82
CA LEU A 50 3.60 -1.10 -21.82
C LEU A 50 2.46 -0.20 -22.30
N GLU A 51 2.78 0.96 -22.89
CA GLU A 51 1.77 1.86 -23.47
C GLU A 51 0.95 1.12 -24.54
N ARG A 52 1.63 0.34 -25.39
CA ARG A 52 0.94 -0.51 -26.37
C ARG A 52 0.04 -1.55 -25.70
N ALA A 53 0.46 -2.18 -24.61
CA ALA A 53 -0.37 -3.13 -23.88
C ALA A 53 -1.61 -2.46 -23.26
N HIS A 54 -1.47 -1.23 -22.76
CA HIS A 54 -2.57 -0.42 -22.23
C HIS A 54 -3.60 -0.08 -23.33
N ASP A 55 -3.12 0.42 -24.48
CA ASP A 55 -3.99 0.77 -25.62
C ASP A 55 -4.73 -0.45 -26.17
N GLN A 56 -4.02 -1.58 -26.28
CA GLN A 56 -4.63 -2.84 -26.69
C GLN A 56 -5.66 -3.33 -25.68
N ARG A 57 -5.40 -3.20 -24.36
CA ARG A 57 -6.39 -3.53 -23.32
C ARG A 57 -7.64 -2.68 -23.48
N ALA A 58 -7.50 -1.36 -23.63
CA ALA A 58 -8.63 -0.44 -23.83
C ALA A 58 -9.43 -0.81 -25.09
N THR A 59 -8.74 -1.17 -26.17
CA THR A 59 -9.35 -1.65 -27.41
C THR A 59 -10.16 -2.92 -27.20
N MET A 60 -9.59 -3.95 -26.54
CA MET A 60 -10.27 -5.22 -26.27
C MET A 60 -11.47 -5.04 -25.34
N GLN A 61 -11.32 -4.20 -24.31
CA GLN A 61 -12.41 -3.83 -23.41
C GLN A 61 -13.54 -3.12 -24.16
N GLY A 62 -13.22 -2.19 -25.06
CA GLY A 62 -14.21 -1.51 -25.91
C GLY A 62 -14.98 -2.48 -26.79
N LYS A 63 -14.28 -3.43 -27.44
CA LYS A 63 -14.91 -4.51 -28.23
C LYS A 63 -15.84 -5.36 -27.36
N ARG A 64 -15.38 -5.83 -26.20
CA ARG A 64 -16.18 -6.61 -25.24
C ARG A 64 -17.45 -5.87 -24.83
N ASN A 65 -17.32 -4.61 -24.40
CA ASN A 65 -18.44 -3.79 -23.99
C ASN A 65 -19.45 -3.65 -25.13
N ALA A 66 -18.99 -3.42 -26.38
CA ALA A 66 -19.88 -3.33 -27.54
C ALA A 66 -20.59 -4.66 -27.87
N VAL A 67 -20.04 -5.82 -27.49
CA VAL A 67 -20.76 -7.10 -27.60
C VAL A 67 -21.82 -7.19 -26.51
N GLN A 68 -21.47 -6.91 -25.26
CA GLN A 68 -22.40 -6.97 -24.14
C GLN A 68 -23.61 -6.03 -24.30
N HIS A 69 -23.40 -4.81 -24.81
CA HIS A 69 -24.50 -3.87 -25.08
C HIS A 69 -25.38 -4.25 -26.28
N SER A 70 -24.93 -5.18 -27.14
CA SER A 70 -25.71 -5.64 -28.30
C SER A 70 -26.73 -6.73 -27.95
N ILE A 71 -26.69 -7.26 -26.73
CA ILE A 71 -27.58 -8.31 -26.25
C ILE A 71 -28.25 -7.90 -24.93
N ASN A 72 -29.46 -8.38 -24.71
CA ASN A 72 -30.28 -8.18 -23.51
C ASN A 72 -31.07 -9.46 -23.23
N GLU A 73 -31.94 -9.49 -22.21
CA GLU A 73 -32.70 -10.68 -21.83
C GLU A 73 -33.62 -11.24 -22.94
N THR A 74 -34.12 -10.38 -23.83
CA THR A 74 -35.07 -10.74 -24.90
C THR A 74 -34.41 -11.00 -26.26
N SER A 75 -33.08 -11.03 -26.32
CA SER A 75 -32.35 -11.24 -27.58
C SER A 75 -32.66 -12.59 -28.23
N THR A 76 -32.83 -12.56 -29.56
CA THR A 76 -33.12 -13.75 -30.38
C THR A 76 -31.92 -14.69 -30.50
N PRO A 77 -32.12 -15.98 -30.84
CA PRO A 77 -31.00 -16.89 -31.12
C PRO A 77 -30.04 -16.40 -32.21
N GLY A 78 -30.52 -15.63 -33.20
CA GLY A 78 -29.67 -15.03 -34.23
C GLY A 78 -28.70 -13.99 -33.65
N GLN A 79 -29.22 -13.06 -32.84
CA GLN A 79 -28.42 -12.04 -32.15
C GLN A 79 -27.41 -12.67 -31.18
N LEU A 80 -27.81 -13.73 -30.49
CA LEU A 80 -26.91 -14.45 -29.58
C LEU A 80 -25.79 -15.18 -30.32
N ARG A 81 -26.05 -15.78 -31.49
CA ARG A 81 -25.00 -16.38 -32.33
C ARG A 81 -24.03 -15.32 -32.86
N GLU A 82 -24.53 -14.15 -33.23
CA GLU A 82 -23.69 -13.03 -33.64
C GLU A 82 -22.81 -12.55 -32.47
N ALA A 83 -23.36 -12.39 -31.27
CA ALA A 83 -22.61 -12.04 -30.08
C ALA A 83 -21.53 -13.09 -29.74
N ALA A 84 -21.86 -14.38 -29.81
CA ALA A 84 -20.92 -15.47 -29.61
C ALA A 84 -19.75 -15.39 -30.61
N ALA A 85 -20.04 -15.22 -31.91
CA ALA A 85 -19.02 -15.08 -32.95
C ALA A 85 -18.11 -13.86 -32.71
N ARG A 86 -18.66 -12.75 -32.22
CA ARG A 86 -17.87 -11.55 -31.87
C ARG A 86 -16.94 -11.80 -30.68
N PHE A 87 -17.42 -12.46 -29.62
CA PHE A 87 -16.56 -12.86 -28.50
C PHE A 87 -15.47 -13.84 -28.93
N GLU A 88 -15.80 -14.86 -29.72
CA GLU A 88 -14.84 -15.80 -30.31
C GLU A 88 -13.76 -15.04 -31.11
N GLY A 89 -14.15 -14.05 -31.92
CA GLY A 89 -13.22 -13.19 -32.66
C GLY A 89 -12.26 -12.41 -31.76
N ILE A 90 -12.75 -11.86 -30.65
CA ILE A 90 -11.90 -11.18 -29.65
C ILE A 90 -10.89 -12.17 -29.03
N ILE A 91 -11.32 -13.38 -28.71
CA ILE A 91 -10.44 -14.42 -28.15
C ILE A 91 -9.37 -14.84 -29.15
N VAL A 92 -9.72 -15.01 -30.44
CA VAL A 92 -8.76 -15.33 -31.51
C VAL A 92 -7.71 -14.23 -31.67
N GLU A 93 -8.10 -12.96 -31.55
CA GLU A 93 -7.19 -11.82 -31.58
C GLU A 93 -6.25 -11.82 -30.37
N LEU A 94 -6.79 -12.06 -29.17
CA LEU A 94 -6.01 -12.18 -27.92
C LEU A 94 -5.04 -13.37 -27.94
N ASP A 95 -5.40 -14.46 -28.64
CA ASP A 95 -4.56 -15.66 -28.77
C ASP A 95 -3.49 -15.54 -29.88
N GLN A 96 -3.43 -14.42 -30.62
CA GLN A 96 -2.32 -14.18 -31.54
C GLN A 96 -0.98 -14.07 -30.78
N PRO A 97 0.13 -14.63 -31.32
CA PRO A 97 1.43 -14.59 -30.65
C PRO A 97 1.85 -13.18 -30.21
N ALA A 98 1.68 -12.18 -31.08
CA ALA A 98 2.01 -10.79 -30.77
C ALA A 98 1.19 -10.22 -29.59
N MET A 99 -0.09 -10.59 -29.47
CA MET A 99 -0.93 -10.16 -28.35
C MET A 99 -0.57 -10.89 -27.06
N ARG A 100 -0.23 -12.18 -27.14
CA ARG A 100 0.26 -12.95 -25.99
C ARG A 100 1.58 -12.40 -25.47
N ASP A 101 2.52 -12.10 -26.35
CA ASP A 101 3.81 -11.50 -25.99
C ASP A 101 3.63 -10.13 -25.33
N LEU A 102 2.71 -9.32 -25.85
CA LEU A 102 2.35 -8.04 -25.25
C LEU A 102 1.70 -8.20 -23.87
N ALA A 103 0.82 -9.19 -23.71
CA ALA A 103 0.14 -9.51 -22.45
C ALA A 103 1.07 -10.13 -21.39
N ASN A 104 2.25 -10.63 -21.76
CA ASN A 104 3.25 -11.07 -20.79
C ASN A 104 3.73 -9.90 -19.91
N GLY A 105 3.75 -8.69 -20.46
CA GLY A 105 4.07 -7.46 -19.72
C GLY A 105 2.88 -6.75 -19.06
N SER A 106 1.65 -7.25 -19.19
CA SER A 106 0.46 -6.59 -18.64
C SER A 106 -0.57 -7.58 -18.09
N THR A 107 -0.72 -7.63 -16.77
CA THR A 107 -1.73 -8.44 -16.09
C THR A 107 -3.14 -8.10 -16.57
N TYR A 108 -3.42 -6.82 -16.83
CA TYR A 108 -4.74 -6.36 -17.27
C TYR A 108 -5.08 -6.80 -18.69
N LEU A 109 -4.13 -6.70 -19.64
CA LEU A 109 -4.36 -7.20 -21.00
C LEU A 109 -4.52 -8.72 -20.99
N ARG A 110 -3.72 -9.44 -20.17
CA ARG A 110 -3.85 -10.88 -19.98
C ARG A 110 -5.24 -11.29 -19.45
N ALA A 111 -5.81 -10.48 -18.55
CA ALA A 111 -7.13 -10.71 -17.99
C ALA A 111 -8.26 -10.55 -19.01
N GLU A 112 -8.08 -9.81 -20.12
CA GLU A 112 -9.13 -9.63 -21.12
C GLU A 112 -9.57 -10.95 -21.77
N ARG A 113 -8.69 -11.95 -21.84
CA ARG A 113 -9.07 -13.29 -22.33
C ARG A 113 -10.13 -13.93 -21.45
N LEU A 114 -9.93 -13.89 -20.13
CA LEU A 114 -10.92 -14.35 -19.14
C LEU A 114 -12.21 -13.52 -19.22
N ASN A 115 -12.07 -12.19 -19.29
CA ASN A 115 -13.21 -11.25 -19.30
C ASN A 115 -14.13 -11.43 -20.52
N ASN A 116 -13.66 -12.08 -21.59
CA ASN A 116 -14.46 -12.41 -22.77
C ASN A 116 -14.98 -13.87 -22.75
N LEU A 117 -14.25 -14.81 -22.14
CA LEU A 117 -14.66 -16.22 -22.07
C LEU A 117 -15.87 -16.45 -21.15
N ILE A 118 -15.98 -15.70 -20.04
CA ILE A 118 -17.11 -15.85 -19.11
C ILE A 118 -18.43 -15.41 -19.76
N PRO A 119 -18.55 -14.18 -20.32
CA PRO A 119 -19.76 -13.78 -21.03
C PRO A 119 -20.08 -14.67 -22.25
N LEU A 120 -19.06 -15.19 -22.94
CA LEU A 120 -19.27 -16.15 -24.03
C LEU A 120 -19.94 -17.44 -23.53
N ALA A 121 -19.53 -17.97 -22.36
CA ALA A 121 -20.17 -19.12 -21.77
C ALA A 121 -21.66 -18.86 -21.45
N GLU A 122 -21.99 -17.67 -20.94
CA GLU A 122 -23.38 -17.26 -20.69
C GLU A 122 -24.20 -17.22 -22.00
N VAL A 123 -23.63 -16.65 -23.07
CA VAL A 123 -24.28 -16.61 -24.39
C VAL A 123 -24.53 -18.02 -24.93
N TYR A 124 -23.57 -18.94 -24.79
CA TYR A 124 -23.76 -20.33 -25.21
C TYR A 124 -24.86 -21.05 -24.43
N LEU A 125 -25.01 -20.80 -23.13
CA LEU A 125 -26.13 -21.38 -22.36
C LEU A 125 -27.48 -20.85 -22.83
N ARG A 126 -27.57 -19.55 -23.16
CA ARG A 126 -28.78 -18.95 -23.73
C ARG A 126 -29.12 -19.50 -25.12
N LEU A 127 -28.15 -20.11 -25.80
CA LEU A 127 -28.30 -20.83 -27.07
C LEU A 127 -28.52 -22.34 -26.90
N ASP A 128 -28.67 -22.83 -25.66
CA ASP A 128 -28.74 -24.26 -25.32
C ASP A 128 -27.50 -25.07 -25.76
N MET A 129 -26.34 -24.42 -25.83
CA MET A 129 -25.06 -25.01 -26.24
C MET A 129 -24.20 -25.36 -25.02
N LYS A 130 -24.70 -26.27 -24.16
CA LYS A 130 -24.07 -26.63 -22.87
C LYS A 130 -22.57 -26.98 -22.99
N ASP A 131 -22.21 -27.82 -23.96
CA ASP A 131 -20.82 -28.27 -24.10
C ASP A 131 -19.86 -27.13 -24.46
N LYS A 132 -20.30 -26.19 -25.30
CA LYS A 132 -19.51 -25.01 -25.64
C LYS A 132 -19.37 -24.05 -24.45
N ALA A 133 -20.41 -23.91 -23.64
CA ALA A 133 -20.33 -23.12 -22.41
C ALA A 133 -19.29 -23.69 -21.43
N LEU A 134 -19.32 -25.02 -21.21
CA LEU A 134 -18.34 -25.71 -20.37
C LEU A 134 -16.92 -25.58 -20.93
N GLU A 135 -16.75 -25.71 -22.25
CA GLU A 135 -15.44 -25.52 -22.89
C GLU A 135 -14.91 -24.10 -22.72
N ALA A 136 -15.74 -23.07 -22.89
CA ALA A 136 -15.36 -21.68 -22.66
C ALA A 136 -14.90 -21.45 -21.20
N LEU A 137 -15.62 -22.01 -20.24
CA LEU A 137 -15.24 -21.96 -18.82
C LEU A 137 -13.93 -22.72 -18.54
N GLU A 138 -13.71 -23.90 -19.13
CA GLU A 138 -12.44 -24.63 -19.02
C GLU A 138 -11.27 -23.84 -19.63
N GLN A 139 -11.49 -23.22 -20.79
CA GLN A 139 -10.50 -22.36 -21.44
C GLN A 139 -10.15 -21.14 -20.60
N SER A 140 -11.09 -20.63 -19.79
CA SER A 140 -10.88 -19.49 -18.92
C SER A 140 -9.84 -19.77 -17.82
N GLN A 141 -9.64 -21.05 -17.48
CA GLN A 141 -8.73 -21.50 -16.42
C GLN A 141 -7.33 -21.92 -16.91
N ARG A 142 -7.05 -21.83 -18.22
CA ARG A 142 -5.78 -22.33 -18.81
C ARG A 142 -4.57 -21.51 -18.39
N SER A 143 -4.72 -20.19 -18.30
CA SER A 143 -3.59 -19.29 -18.02
C SER A 143 -3.42 -19.00 -16.52
N SER A 144 -4.50 -19.10 -15.75
CA SER A 144 -4.53 -18.84 -14.31
C SER A 144 -5.73 -19.55 -13.65
N TRP A 145 -5.57 -19.98 -12.40
CA TRP A 145 -6.70 -20.39 -11.55
C TRP A 145 -7.13 -19.23 -10.68
N ILE A 146 -8.15 -18.51 -11.13
CA ILE A 146 -8.72 -17.38 -10.39
C ILE A 146 -9.89 -17.91 -9.56
N PRO A 147 -10.01 -17.51 -8.28
CA PRO A 147 -11.04 -17.99 -7.36
C PRO A 147 -12.42 -17.40 -7.66
N ILE A 148 -12.92 -17.61 -8.89
CA ILE A 148 -14.26 -17.24 -9.32
C ILE A 148 -15.24 -18.31 -8.81
N GLU A 149 -16.28 -17.87 -8.11
CA GLU A 149 -17.37 -18.72 -7.65
C GLU A 149 -18.43 -18.88 -8.76
N PHE A 150 -18.11 -19.64 -9.81
CA PHE A 150 -18.99 -19.79 -10.98
C PHE A 150 -20.38 -20.33 -10.60
N ASP A 151 -20.49 -21.16 -9.58
CA ASP A 151 -21.76 -21.70 -9.07
C ASP A 151 -22.69 -20.66 -8.42
N LYS A 152 -22.15 -19.48 -8.06
CA LYS A 152 -22.91 -18.34 -7.55
C LYS A 152 -23.36 -17.36 -8.64
N ILE A 153 -22.87 -17.51 -9.88
CA ILE A 153 -23.30 -16.68 -11.01
C ILE A 153 -24.66 -17.19 -11.49
N PRO A 154 -25.73 -16.37 -11.51
CA PRO A 154 -27.08 -16.83 -11.86
C PRO A 154 -27.17 -17.51 -13.23
N ALA A 155 -26.40 -17.02 -14.21
CA ALA A 155 -26.37 -17.59 -15.56
C ALA A 155 -25.91 -19.05 -15.61
N PHE A 156 -25.20 -19.54 -14.59
CA PHE A 156 -24.66 -20.89 -14.53
C PHE A 156 -25.43 -21.83 -13.59
N GLU A 157 -26.58 -21.40 -13.04
CA GLU A 157 -27.38 -22.22 -12.12
C GLU A 157 -27.78 -23.58 -12.73
N GLY A 158 -28.15 -23.60 -14.01
CA GLY A 158 -28.49 -24.83 -14.74
C GLY A 158 -27.34 -25.83 -14.88
N LEU A 159 -26.10 -25.45 -14.58
CA LEU A 159 -24.93 -26.31 -14.63
C LEU A 159 -24.57 -26.94 -13.28
N ARG A 160 -25.22 -26.57 -12.17
CA ARG A 160 -24.78 -26.98 -10.82
C ARG A 160 -24.69 -28.49 -10.60
N ASN A 161 -25.52 -29.28 -11.29
CA ASN A 161 -25.52 -30.74 -11.21
C ASN A 161 -24.63 -31.42 -12.26
N GLU A 162 -23.94 -30.67 -13.12
CA GLU A 162 -23.09 -31.19 -14.18
C GLU A 162 -21.68 -31.53 -13.65
N PRO A 163 -21.21 -32.79 -13.76
CA PRO A 163 -19.89 -33.19 -13.27
C PRO A 163 -18.73 -32.37 -13.84
N ARG A 164 -18.79 -31.98 -15.14
CA ARG A 164 -17.76 -31.09 -15.73
C ARG A 164 -17.72 -29.73 -15.03
N PHE A 165 -18.88 -29.16 -14.73
CA PHE A 165 -18.97 -27.88 -14.03
C PHE A 165 -18.50 -27.96 -12.57
N ALA A 166 -18.77 -29.08 -11.89
CA ALA A 166 -18.21 -29.33 -10.55
C ALA A 166 -16.67 -29.34 -10.58
N ALA A 167 -16.06 -29.97 -11.59
CA ALA A 167 -14.60 -29.98 -11.76
C ALA A 167 -14.03 -28.58 -12.06
N ILE A 168 -14.73 -27.78 -12.88
CA ILE A 168 -14.37 -26.37 -13.16
C ILE A 168 -14.37 -25.56 -11.86
N ASN A 169 -15.43 -25.67 -11.04
CA ASN A 169 -15.51 -24.98 -9.75
C ASN A 169 -14.40 -25.44 -8.77
N ALA A 170 -14.13 -26.74 -8.71
CA ALA A 170 -13.08 -27.28 -7.85
C ALA A 170 -11.67 -26.76 -8.22
N ARG A 171 -11.42 -26.54 -9.51
CA ARG A 171 -10.18 -25.90 -10.01
C ARG A 171 -10.13 -24.41 -9.71
N ALA A 172 -11.24 -23.69 -9.91
CA ALA A 172 -11.31 -22.25 -9.60
C ALA A 172 -10.97 -22.00 -8.13
N ARG A 173 -11.49 -22.83 -7.22
CA ARG A 173 -11.26 -22.76 -5.77
C ARG A 173 -9.87 -23.26 -5.32
N LEU A 174 -8.98 -23.65 -6.22
CA LEU A 174 -7.63 -24.09 -5.83
C LEU A 174 -6.85 -22.99 -5.11
N GLY A 175 -6.94 -21.73 -5.58
CA GLY A 175 -6.28 -20.59 -4.92
C GLY A 175 -6.69 -20.47 -3.45
N THR A 176 -7.99 -20.42 -3.18
CA THR A 176 -8.56 -20.45 -1.82
C THR A 176 -8.05 -21.64 -1.01
N ARG A 177 -8.04 -22.85 -1.56
CA ARG A 177 -7.54 -24.03 -0.83
C ARG A 177 -6.05 -24.01 -0.51
N ILE A 178 -5.25 -23.33 -1.33
CA ILE A 178 -3.79 -23.26 -1.18
C ILE A 178 -3.41 -22.13 -0.22
N PHE A 179 -4.06 -20.98 -0.33
CA PHE A 179 -3.65 -19.76 0.36
C PHE A 179 -4.52 -19.40 1.56
N ASP A 180 -5.81 -19.72 1.54
CA ASP A 180 -6.67 -19.46 2.69
C ASP A 180 -6.42 -20.51 3.75
N THR A 181 -6.50 -20.10 5.02
CA THR A 181 -6.23 -20.97 6.17
C THR A 181 -7.46 -21.11 7.07
N PRO A 182 -8.64 -21.54 6.55
CA PRO A 182 -9.88 -21.59 7.32
C PRO A 182 -9.80 -22.53 8.54
N ALA A 183 -8.92 -23.54 8.49
CA ALA A 183 -8.66 -24.41 9.64
C ALA A 183 -7.94 -23.69 10.81
N LEU A 184 -7.24 -22.59 10.51
CA LEU A 184 -6.59 -21.72 11.49
C LEU A 184 -7.45 -20.49 11.84
N ALA A 185 -8.46 -20.18 11.05
CA ALA A 185 -9.42 -19.09 11.24
C ALA A 185 -10.46 -19.34 12.34
N ALA A 186 -10.19 -20.23 13.30
CA ALA A 186 -11.12 -20.50 14.38
C ALA A 186 -11.35 -19.23 15.22
N GLY A 187 -12.61 -19.00 15.62
CA GLY A 187 -12.97 -17.88 16.48
C GLY A 187 -12.26 -17.89 17.83
N TYR A 188 -12.44 -16.82 18.61
CA TYR A 188 -11.76 -16.66 19.89
C TYR A 188 -11.97 -17.85 20.85
N GLN A 189 -10.86 -18.31 21.42
CA GLN A 189 -10.82 -19.26 22.52
C GLN A 189 -9.88 -18.72 23.58
N GLU A 190 -10.17 -18.91 24.86
CA GLU A 190 -9.30 -18.45 25.96
C GLU A 190 -7.93 -19.13 25.94
N LYS A 191 -7.90 -20.40 25.52
CA LYS A 191 -6.69 -21.23 25.45
C LYS A 191 -6.65 -21.96 24.12
N LEU A 192 -5.76 -21.50 23.23
CA LEU A 192 -5.39 -22.27 22.04
C LEU A 192 -4.56 -23.49 22.43
N SER A 193 -4.62 -24.54 21.62
CA SER A 193 -3.70 -25.67 21.72
C SER A 193 -2.27 -25.26 21.34
N VAL A 194 -1.27 -26.04 21.79
CA VAL A 194 0.13 -25.83 21.37
C VAL A 194 0.27 -25.90 19.84
N ALA A 195 -0.47 -26.83 19.20
CA ALA A 195 -0.43 -27.01 17.75
C ALA A 195 -0.94 -25.77 16.99
N GLU A 196 -2.06 -25.18 17.44
CA GLU A 196 -2.59 -23.93 16.87
C GLU A 196 -1.60 -22.77 17.03
N ARG A 197 -1.00 -22.59 18.22
CA ARG A 197 0.00 -21.54 18.44
C ARG A 197 1.23 -21.70 17.55
N ILE A 198 1.74 -22.93 17.38
CA ILE A 198 2.85 -23.23 16.45
C ILE A 198 2.43 -22.95 15.00
N ALA A 199 1.22 -23.32 14.61
CA ALA A 199 0.71 -23.09 13.26
C ALA A 199 0.65 -21.59 12.92
N GLY A 200 0.17 -20.75 13.85
CA GLY A 200 0.13 -19.30 13.64
C GLY A 200 1.51 -18.65 13.54
N LEU A 201 2.47 -19.06 14.38
CA LEU A 201 3.88 -18.63 14.24
C LEU A 201 4.45 -19.04 12.87
N SER A 202 4.20 -20.29 12.47
CA SER A 202 4.71 -20.85 11.21
C SER A 202 4.11 -20.15 10.00
N LEU A 203 2.82 -19.82 10.04
CA LEU A 203 2.15 -19.06 9.00
C LEU A 203 2.75 -17.66 8.85
N PHE A 204 2.84 -16.88 9.94
CA PHE A 204 3.42 -15.54 9.87
C PHE A 204 4.88 -15.54 9.39
N TRP A 205 5.70 -16.48 9.90
CA TRP A 205 7.07 -16.65 9.44
C TRP A 205 7.14 -16.98 7.95
N HIS A 206 6.29 -17.89 7.47
CA HIS A 206 6.23 -18.30 6.07
C HIS A 206 5.85 -17.13 5.16
N GLU A 207 4.77 -16.42 5.50
CA GLU A 207 4.26 -15.29 4.73
C GLU A 207 5.28 -14.16 4.65
N ALA A 208 5.93 -13.80 5.77
CA ALA A 208 7.04 -12.86 5.75
C ALA A 208 8.18 -13.35 4.85
N ARG A 209 8.62 -14.61 5.00
CA ARG A 209 9.74 -15.18 4.23
C ARG A 209 9.47 -15.19 2.72
N GLN A 210 8.23 -15.46 2.30
CA GLN A 210 7.84 -15.48 0.89
C GLN A 210 7.66 -14.06 0.35
N ASN A 211 6.92 -13.22 1.07
CA ASN A 211 6.26 -12.06 0.48
C ASN A 211 6.83 -10.72 0.95
N PHE A 212 7.54 -10.66 2.08
CA PHE A 212 8.09 -9.39 2.58
C PHE A 212 9.17 -8.83 1.65
N VAL A 213 9.03 -7.56 1.29
CA VAL A 213 9.85 -6.89 0.25
C VAL A 213 10.99 -6.01 0.80
N TYR A 214 11.11 -5.86 2.12
CA TYR A 214 12.09 -4.97 2.74
C TYR A 214 13.09 -5.68 3.66
N PHE A 215 13.44 -6.94 3.36
CA PHE A 215 14.51 -7.62 4.10
C PHE A 215 15.87 -6.91 4.01
N ASP A 216 16.09 -6.08 2.98
CA ASP A 216 17.26 -5.21 2.85
C ASP A 216 17.32 -4.11 3.92
N HIS A 217 16.19 -3.71 4.51
CA HIS A 217 16.14 -2.75 5.62
C HIS A 217 16.54 -3.39 6.97
N VAL A 218 16.53 -4.72 7.05
CA VAL A 218 16.87 -5.50 8.24
C VAL A 218 17.98 -6.50 7.95
N SER A 219 19.07 -6.04 7.33
CA SER A 219 20.16 -6.86 6.79
C SER A 219 20.85 -7.78 7.80
N ASN A 220 20.79 -7.47 9.09
CA ASN A 220 21.36 -8.28 10.18
C ASN A 220 20.35 -9.28 10.78
N LEU A 221 19.10 -9.31 10.31
CA LEU A 221 18.05 -10.16 10.84
C LEU A 221 18.08 -11.55 10.20
N ASP A 222 18.51 -12.55 10.96
CA ASP A 222 18.31 -13.95 10.55
C ASP A 222 16.87 -14.38 10.84
N TRP A 223 16.02 -14.26 9.82
CA TRP A 223 14.59 -14.58 9.93
C TRP A 223 14.31 -16.04 10.30
N ASN A 224 15.17 -16.98 9.89
CA ASN A 224 14.98 -18.39 10.23
C ASN A 224 15.40 -18.65 11.68
N LYS A 225 16.46 -18.01 12.16
CA LYS A 225 16.82 -18.05 13.58
C LYS A 225 15.72 -17.44 14.45
N VAL A 226 15.11 -16.33 14.02
CA VAL A 226 13.98 -15.71 14.73
C VAL A 226 12.83 -16.69 14.92
N TYR A 227 12.49 -17.48 13.90
CA TYR A 227 11.47 -18.53 14.04
C TYR A 227 11.82 -19.54 15.13
N LEU A 228 13.07 -20.04 15.14
CA LEU A 228 13.54 -20.97 16.18
C LEU A 228 13.54 -20.34 17.57
N ASP A 229 13.87 -19.05 17.69
CA ASP A 229 13.89 -18.32 18.95
C ASP A 229 12.48 -18.04 19.50
N TYR A 230 11.47 -17.91 18.63
CA TYR A 230 10.08 -17.65 19.01
C TYR A 230 9.27 -18.92 19.25
N LEU A 231 9.66 -20.05 18.67
CA LEU A 231 9.00 -21.34 18.84
C LEU A 231 8.81 -21.74 20.32
N PRO A 232 9.83 -21.74 21.20
CA PRO A 232 9.63 -22.06 22.62
C PRO A 232 8.74 -21.05 23.34
N LYS A 233 8.73 -19.77 22.92
CA LYS A 233 7.92 -18.72 23.54
C LYS A 233 6.43 -18.93 23.26
N VAL A 234 6.06 -19.23 22.02
CA VAL A 234 4.66 -19.51 21.66
C VAL A 234 4.16 -20.84 22.24
N MET A 235 5.05 -21.82 22.40
CA MET A 235 4.71 -23.09 23.07
C MET A 235 4.39 -22.86 24.56
N ALA A 236 5.17 -22.00 25.23
CA ALA A 236 5.05 -21.71 26.66
C ALA A 236 3.83 -20.85 27.05
N ALA A 237 3.29 -20.05 26.12
CA ALA A 237 2.10 -19.23 26.37
C ALA A 237 0.91 -20.09 26.85
N GLN A 238 0.25 -19.70 27.93
CA GLN A 238 -0.85 -20.46 28.55
C GLN A 238 -2.23 -19.97 28.13
N THR A 239 -2.32 -18.71 27.67
CA THR A 239 -3.56 -18.07 27.23
C THR A 239 -3.39 -17.50 25.83
N THR A 240 -4.51 -17.26 25.14
CA THR A 240 -4.50 -16.61 23.82
C THR A 240 -3.91 -15.20 23.91
N ARG A 241 -4.16 -14.49 25.01
CA ARG A 241 -3.54 -13.17 25.27
C ARG A 241 -2.01 -13.26 25.36
N GLU A 242 -1.46 -14.18 26.16
CA GLU A 242 0.00 -14.37 26.24
C GLU A 242 0.62 -14.77 24.89
N TYR A 243 -0.10 -15.57 24.10
CA TYR A 243 0.32 -15.92 22.75
C TYR A 243 0.41 -14.69 21.83
N TYR A 244 -0.60 -13.82 21.84
CA TYR A 244 -0.57 -12.57 21.07
C TYR A 244 0.45 -11.56 21.62
N ASP A 245 0.72 -11.52 22.93
CA ASP A 245 1.82 -10.73 23.51
C ASP A 245 3.17 -11.16 22.91
N VAL A 246 3.40 -12.46 22.70
CA VAL A 246 4.60 -12.97 22.04
C VAL A 246 4.61 -12.60 20.56
N LEU A 247 3.52 -12.86 19.84
CA LEU A 247 3.47 -12.61 18.39
C LEU A 247 3.56 -11.13 18.04
N MET A 248 2.90 -10.23 18.77
CA MET A 248 2.97 -8.80 18.51
C MET A 248 4.39 -8.21 18.68
N ARG A 249 5.30 -8.93 19.35
CA ARG A 249 6.73 -8.59 19.43
C ARG A 249 7.55 -9.18 18.29
N LEU A 250 6.98 -10.06 17.47
CA LEU A 250 7.65 -10.67 16.31
C LEU A 250 7.65 -9.72 15.11
N ALA A 251 6.49 -9.19 14.74
CA ALA A 251 6.35 -8.32 13.56
C ALA A 251 7.25 -7.06 13.60
N PRO A 252 7.43 -6.37 14.74
CA PRO A 252 8.33 -5.20 14.84
C PRO A 252 9.80 -5.49 14.48
N LEU A 253 10.25 -6.75 14.54
CA LEU A 253 11.61 -7.12 14.13
C LEU A 253 11.86 -6.89 12.63
N LEU A 254 10.81 -6.88 11.81
CA LEU A 254 10.89 -6.61 10.37
C LEU A 254 11.00 -5.10 10.05
N GLN A 255 10.87 -4.23 11.07
CA GLN A 255 11.00 -2.77 10.94
C GLN A 255 10.19 -2.19 9.77
N ASP A 256 8.91 -2.56 9.68
CA ASP A 256 8.04 -2.09 8.61
C ASP A 256 6.66 -1.66 9.13
N GLY A 257 6.24 -0.43 8.82
CA GLY A 257 4.98 0.15 9.30
C GLY A 257 3.71 -0.56 8.80
N HIS A 258 3.80 -1.30 7.68
CA HIS A 258 2.74 -2.07 7.05
C HIS A 258 2.71 -3.55 7.46
N THR A 259 3.68 -4.01 8.26
CA THR A 259 3.81 -5.39 8.70
C THR A 259 3.50 -5.50 10.19
N ASN A 260 2.35 -6.09 10.52
CA ASN A 260 1.80 -6.07 11.88
C ASN A 260 1.06 -7.36 12.19
N ILE A 261 0.91 -7.64 13.49
CA ILE A 261 0.04 -8.69 14.02
C ILE A 261 -0.96 -8.02 14.96
N TYR A 262 -2.24 -8.38 14.81
CA TYR A 262 -3.36 -7.85 15.58
C TYR A 262 -4.02 -8.99 16.38
N PRO A 263 -4.29 -8.78 17.68
CA PRO A 263 -5.02 -9.73 18.48
C PRO A 263 -6.50 -9.78 18.02
N PRO A 264 -7.23 -10.84 18.39
CA PRO A 264 -8.66 -10.94 18.13
C PRO A 264 -9.44 -9.78 18.75
N ASP A 265 -10.56 -9.42 18.13
CA ASP A 265 -11.46 -8.35 18.60
C ASP A 265 -11.93 -8.57 20.05
N ALA A 266 -12.08 -9.83 20.47
CA ALA A 266 -12.40 -10.21 21.85
C ALA A 266 -11.41 -9.67 22.90
N LEU A 267 -10.16 -9.41 22.50
CA LEU A 267 -9.12 -8.84 23.36
C LEU A 267 -8.92 -7.33 23.17
N SER A 268 -9.64 -6.70 22.23
CA SER A 268 -9.44 -5.29 21.85
C SER A 268 -9.55 -4.34 23.04
N SER A 269 -10.55 -4.51 23.91
CA SER A 269 -10.74 -3.68 25.11
C SER A 269 -9.60 -3.82 26.13
N THR A 270 -8.89 -4.95 26.12
CA THR A 270 -7.76 -5.22 27.03
C THR A 270 -6.41 -4.70 26.50
N TYR A 271 -6.31 -4.42 25.20
CA TYR A 271 -5.09 -3.90 24.55
C TYR A 271 -5.18 -2.41 24.21
N TYR A 272 -6.35 -1.95 23.75
CA TYR A 272 -6.46 -0.72 22.96
C TYR A 272 -7.37 0.34 23.58
N SER A 273 -7.87 0.12 24.79
CA SER A 273 -8.61 1.16 25.51
C SER A 273 -7.64 2.26 25.94
N ARG A 274 -8.05 3.52 25.80
CA ARG A 274 -7.20 4.67 26.14
C ARG A 274 -8.06 5.83 26.64
N PRO A 275 -7.54 6.66 27.57
CA PRO A 275 -8.20 7.91 27.90
C PRO A 275 -8.38 8.79 26.64
N PRO A 276 -9.38 9.70 26.61
CA PRO A 276 -9.58 10.66 25.53
C PRO A 276 -8.52 11.79 25.57
N LEU A 277 -7.26 11.37 25.52
CA LEU A 277 -6.05 12.18 25.52
C LEU A 277 -5.22 11.85 24.27
N ARG A 278 -4.49 12.87 23.82
CA ARG A 278 -3.43 12.74 22.82
C ARG A 278 -2.15 13.29 23.40
N THR A 279 -1.07 12.56 23.20
CA THR A 279 0.27 12.93 23.63
C THR A 279 1.22 12.95 22.44
N ALA A 280 2.37 13.62 22.57
CA ALA A 280 3.43 13.61 21.58
C ALA A 280 4.78 13.78 22.28
N LEU A 281 5.86 13.30 21.66
CA LEU A 281 7.21 13.62 22.11
C LEU A 281 7.64 14.93 21.42
N ILE A 282 7.73 16.01 22.19
CA ILE A 282 8.08 17.35 21.69
C ILE A 282 9.22 17.88 22.56
N GLU A 283 10.32 18.29 21.93
CA GLU A 283 11.51 18.81 22.64
C GLU A 283 11.98 17.86 23.77
N ASP A 284 11.99 16.55 23.47
CA ASP A 284 12.34 15.46 24.38
C ASP A 284 11.41 15.26 25.60
N LYS A 285 10.24 15.91 25.59
CA LYS A 285 9.21 15.86 26.63
C LYS A 285 7.96 15.14 26.12
N VAL A 286 7.32 14.32 26.95
CA VAL A 286 6.02 13.73 26.61
C VAL A 286 4.94 14.74 26.95
N VAL A 287 4.40 15.41 25.94
CA VAL A 287 3.47 16.54 26.11
C VAL A 287 2.05 16.10 25.75
N VAL A 288 1.07 16.54 26.54
CA VAL A 288 -0.34 16.43 26.19
C VAL A 288 -0.67 17.44 25.08
N VAL A 289 -1.05 16.95 23.91
CA VAL A 289 -1.36 17.77 22.72
C VAL A 289 -2.85 17.81 22.39
N GLY A 290 -3.68 17.06 23.11
CA GLY A 290 -5.13 17.13 22.95
C GLY A 290 -5.86 16.45 24.09
N VAL A 291 -7.00 17.04 24.48
CA VAL A 291 -7.94 16.48 25.45
C VAL A 291 -9.33 16.56 24.83
N SER A 292 -9.98 15.42 24.65
CA SER A 292 -11.25 15.34 23.92
C SER A 292 -12.46 15.14 24.83
N SER A 293 -12.28 15.19 26.15
CA SER A 293 -13.36 15.10 27.14
C SER A 293 -13.34 16.33 28.04
N PRO A 294 -14.41 17.15 28.08
CA PRO A 294 -14.52 18.31 28.97
C PRO A 294 -14.34 17.97 30.46
N SER A 295 -14.79 16.79 30.91
CA SER A 295 -14.58 16.33 32.27
C SER A 295 -13.11 16.05 32.56
N LEU A 296 -12.40 15.41 31.63
CA LEU A 296 -10.97 15.16 31.76
C LEU A 296 -10.14 16.44 31.64
N GLU A 297 -10.58 17.40 30.83
CA GLU A 297 -9.92 18.68 30.64
C GLU A 297 -9.85 19.49 31.94
N LYS A 298 -10.71 19.23 32.94
CA LYS A 298 -10.61 19.85 34.27
C LYS A 298 -9.40 19.39 35.06
N ILE A 299 -8.82 18.24 34.72
CA ILE A 299 -7.74 17.57 35.45
C ILE A 299 -6.41 17.67 34.68
N ILE A 300 -6.47 17.47 33.37
CA ILE A 300 -5.32 17.47 32.46
C ILE A 300 -5.56 18.50 31.37
N LYS A 301 -4.54 19.31 31.07
CA LYS A 301 -4.56 20.40 30.11
C LYS A 301 -3.61 20.11 28.95
N VAL A 302 -3.96 20.63 27.79
CA VAL A 302 -3.01 20.71 26.66
C VAL A 302 -1.78 21.52 27.11
N GLY A 303 -0.60 21.02 26.80
CA GLY A 303 0.69 21.60 27.20
C GLY A 303 1.25 21.10 28.54
N ASP A 304 0.54 20.23 29.26
CA ASP A 304 1.10 19.48 30.39
C ASP A 304 2.18 18.50 29.90
N GLU A 305 3.24 18.33 30.70
CA GLU A 305 4.27 17.31 30.50
C GLU A 305 4.00 16.09 31.38
N ILE A 306 3.93 14.89 30.79
CA ILE A 306 3.88 13.62 31.51
C ILE A 306 5.31 13.20 31.83
N ILE A 307 5.68 13.22 33.11
CA ILE A 307 7.01 12.83 33.57
C ILE A 307 7.07 11.37 34.03
N GLU A 308 5.97 10.81 34.56
CA GLU A 308 5.87 9.40 34.95
C GLU A 308 4.54 8.77 34.55
N ILE A 309 4.58 7.46 34.27
CA ILE A 309 3.44 6.60 33.98
C ILE A 309 3.57 5.35 34.85
N ASP A 310 2.58 5.08 35.69
CA ASP A 310 2.54 3.93 36.62
C ASP A 310 3.84 3.80 37.46
N GLY A 311 4.37 4.95 37.92
CA GLY A 311 5.59 5.03 38.75
C GLY A 311 6.91 4.84 37.98
N MET A 312 6.87 4.82 36.64
CA MET A 312 8.06 4.77 35.79
C MET A 312 8.24 6.09 35.02
N PRO A 313 9.48 6.56 34.79
CA PRO A 313 9.73 7.70 33.90
C PRO A 313 9.06 7.48 32.54
N ALA A 314 8.31 8.46 32.04
CA ALA A 314 7.40 8.28 30.90
C ALA A 314 8.10 7.73 29.65
N LYS A 315 9.32 8.19 29.34
CA LYS A 315 10.12 7.64 28.24
C LYS A 315 10.61 6.22 28.51
N ALA A 316 10.96 5.88 29.75
CA ALA A 316 11.34 4.51 30.12
C ALA A 316 10.14 3.55 30.01
N TYR A 317 8.96 3.97 30.47
CA TYR A 317 7.70 3.24 30.26
C TYR A 317 7.46 2.99 28.77
N ALA A 318 7.56 4.04 27.95
CA ALA A 318 7.39 3.94 26.50
C ALA A 318 8.34 2.92 25.86
N GLN A 319 9.63 2.93 26.24
CA GLN A 319 10.62 2.01 25.68
C GLN A 319 10.43 0.56 26.15
N GLN A 320 9.99 0.33 27.39
CA GLN A 320 9.86 -1.01 27.94
C GLN A 320 8.51 -1.67 27.62
N ASN A 321 7.43 -0.90 27.66
CA ASN A 321 6.06 -1.42 27.61
C ASN A 321 5.36 -1.20 26.27
N VAL A 322 5.82 -0.25 25.45
CA VAL A 322 5.16 0.12 24.18
C VAL A 322 6.03 -0.20 22.98
N ALA A 323 7.26 0.31 22.94
CA ALA A 323 8.17 0.18 21.80
C ALA A 323 8.39 -1.26 21.28
N PRO A 324 8.42 -2.32 22.12
CA PRO A 324 8.56 -3.69 21.63
C PRO A 324 7.41 -4.21 20.76
N PHE A 325 6.26 -3.53 20.77
CA PHE A 325 5.05 -3.90 20.02
C PHE A 325 4.81 -2.99 18.79
N VAL A 326 5.70 -2.02 18.54
CA VAL A 326 5.50 -1.02 17.49
C VAL A 326 6.30 -1.38 16.24
N SER A 327 5.58 -1.76 15.18
CA SER A 327 6.12 -1.82 13.83
C SER A 327 6.15 -0.45 13.17
N SER A 328 7.27 -0.10 12.54
CA SER A 328 7.54 1.18 11.90
C SER A 328 8.74 1.06 10.96
N SER A 329 8.71 1.74 9.82
CA SER A 329 9.86 1.79 8.90
C SER A 329 10.85 2.91 9.20
N THR A 330 10.45 3.91 9.98
CA THR A 330 11.28 5.10 10.27
C THR A 330 11.26 5.46 11.76
N PRO A 331 12.31 6.14 12.27
CA PRO A 331 12.33 6.65 13.65
C PRO A 331 11.16 7.61 13.96
N GLN A 332 10.80 8.51 13.04
CA GLN A 332 9.73 9.47 13.26
C GLN A 332 8.35 8.81 13.34
N ASP A 333 8.05 7.82 12.48
CA ASP A 333 6.82 7.01 12.58
C ASP A 333 6.81 6.23 13.89
N LYS A 334 7.95 5.63 14.28
CA LYS A 334 8.08 4.90 15.55
C LYS A 334 7.75 5.79 16.75
N ILE A 335 8.33 6.99 16.79
CA ILE A 335 8.07 7.97 17.86
C ILE A 335 6.59 8.35 17.87
N MET A 336 6.00 8.69 16.72
CA MET A 336 4.58 9.04 16.63
C MET A 336 3.69 7.89 17.11
N ARG A 337 3.94 6.65 16.69
CA ARG A 337 3.15 5.49 17.12
C ARG A 337 3.28 5.22 18.62
N ILE A 338 4.49 5.27 19.16
CA ILE A 338 4.74 5.09 20.59
C ILE A 338 4.03 6.18 21.37
N TYR A 339 4.40 7.45 21.13
CA TYR A 339 4.03 8.55 22.02
C TYR A 339 2.66 9.14 21.74
N THR A 340 2.09 8.96 20.55
CA THR A 340 0.78 9.53 20.21
C THR A 340 -0.33 8.48 20.10
N ASN A 341 -0.03 7.31 19.52
CA ASN A 341 -1.09 6.32 19.28
C ASN A 341 -1.26 5.35 20.45
N GLN A 342 -0.14 4.90 21.05
CA GLN A 342 -0.13 3.71 21.92
C GLN A 342 0.27 3.97 23.38
N LEU A 343 0.91 5.11 23.71
CA LEU A 343 1.51 5.36 25.03
C LEU A 343 0.60 5.06 26.22
N LEU A 344 -0.66 5.49 26.12
CA LEU A 344 -1.66 5.37 27.18
C LEU A 344 -2.68 4.26 26.91
N ALA A 345 -2.50 3.48 25.85
CA ALA A 345 -3.36 2.35 25.52
C ALA A 345 -3.14 1.20 26.50
N GLY A 346 -4.18 0.41 26.76
CA GLY A 346 -4.11 -0.77 27.60
C GLY A 346 -5.48 -1.30 27.98
N ASP A 347 -5.53 -1.97 29.13
CA ASP A 347 -6.74 -2.58 29.67
C ASP A 347 -7.75 -1.52 30.11
N GLY A 348 -8.92 -1.51 29.46
CA GLY A 348 -9.99 -0.54 29.71
C GLY A 348 -10.55 -0.55 31.14
N ALA A 349 -10.40 -1.67 31.87
CA ALA A 349 -10.81 -1.80 33.26
C ALA A 349 -9.76 -1.27 34.26
N LYS A 350 -8.54 -0.96 33.79
CA LYS A 350 -7.45 -0.48 34.64
C LYS A 350 -7.20 1.01 34.39
N PRO A 351 -7.19 1.86 35.44
CA PRO A 351 -6.72 3.22 35.29
C PRO A 351 -5.22 3.27 34.98
N VAL A 352 -4.76 4.44 34.52
CA VAL A 352 -3.35 4.78 34.38
C VAL A 352 -2.99 5.87 35.37
N HIS A 353 -1.90 5.70 36.12
CA HIS A 353 -1.39 6.70 37.03
C HIS A 353 -0.38 7.59 36.30
N LEU A 354 -0.59 8.91 36.35
CA LEU A 354 0.24 9.89 35.66
C LEU A 354 0.77 10.91 36.65
N SER A 355 2.08 11.17 36.57
CA SER A 355 2.70 12.36 37.18
C SER A 355 2.95 13.39 36.10
N LEU A 356 2.45 14.60 36.34
CA LEU A 356 2.37 15.68 35.36
C LEU A 356 3.08 16.94 35.86
N VAL A 357 3.69 17.71 34.97
CA VAL A 357 4.17 19.07 35.22
C VAL A 357 3.37 20.05 34.38
N GLY A 358 2.68 20.98 35.05
CA GLY A 358 1.87 22.01 34.41
C GLY A 358 2.69 23.13 33.78
N ALA A 359 2.04 23.99 32.99
CA ALA A 359 2.66 25.19 32.45
C ALA A 359 3.14 26.17 33.54
N ASP A 360 2.55 26.10 34.74
CA ASP A 360 2.96 26.85 35.94
C ASP A 360 4.17 26.22 36.67
N GLY A 361 4.72 25.12 36.15
CA GLY A 361 5.83 24.38 36.73
C GLY A 361 5.45 23.49 37.92
N LYS A 362 4.18 23.41 38.30
CA LYS A 362 3.75 22.58 39.43
C LYS A 362 3.58 21.13 39.00
N GLN A 363 4.14 20.24 39.80
CA GLN A 363 3.93 18.81 39.67
C GLN A 363 2.61 18.39 40.34
N ARG A 364 1.92 17.43 39.73
CA ARG A 364 0.72 16.80 40.30
C ARG A 364 0.58 15.37 39.82
N ASP A 365 0.00 14.53 40.67
CA ASP A 365 -0.31 13.15 40.36
C ASP A 365 -1.81 12.98 40.14
N THR A 366 -2.18 12.15 39.17
CA THR A 366 -3.59 11.85 38.90
C THR A 366 -3.76 10.41 38.39
N SER A 367 -4.96 9.87 38.59
CA SER A 367 -5.37 8.58 38.06
C SER A 367 -6.44 8.80 37.01
N VAL A 368 -6.21 8.30 35.80
CA VAL A 368 -7.07 8.52 34.63
C VAL A 368 -7.64 7.18 34.18
N GLN A 369 -8.95 7.12 33.98
CA GLN A 369 -9.59 5.91 33.44
C GLN A 369 -9.25 5.74 31.96
N ARG A 370 -9.15 4.51 31.47
CA ARG A 370 -8.97 4.23 30.04
C ARG A 370 -10.29 4.14 29.27
N SER A 371 -11.42 4.10 29.98
CA SER A 371 -12.75 3.96 29.39
C SER A 371 -13.81 4.69 30.24
N GLY A 372 -15.06 4.74 29.76
CA GLY A 372 -16.19 5.24 30.56
C GLY A 372 -16.42 6.75 30.53
N TYR A 373 -15.86 7.48 29.58
CA TYR A 373 -16.10 8.92 29.40
C TYR A 373 -17.38 9.16 28.58
N PRO A 374 -18.42 9.80 29.14
CA PRO A 374 -19.68 10.05 28.43
C PRO A 374 -19.61 11.27 27.50
N ASP A 375 -18.58 12.11 27.63
CA ASP A 375 -18.46 13.45 27.05
C ASP A 375 -17.32 13.56 26.03
N VAL A 376 -16.98 12.48 25.33
CA VAL A 376 -15.91 12.48 24.33
C VAL A 376 -16.38 13.22 23.07
N GLY A 377 -15.80 14.39 22.82
CA GLY A 377 -15.93 15.13 21.57
C GLY A 377 -15.10 14.50 20.46
N LYS A 378 -15.59 14.57 19.22
CA LYS A 378 -14.83 14.23 18.01
C LYS A 378 -14.43 15.52 17.30
N PRO A 379 -13.14 15.71 16.94
CA PRO A 379 -12.76 16.84 16.11
C PRO A 379 -13.46 16.73 14.74
N PRO A 380 -13.77 17.86 14.08
CA PRO A 380 -14.32 17.83 12.73
C PRO A 380 -13.28 17.24 11.77
N GLU A 381 -13.70 16.28 10.95
CA GLU A 381 -12.91 15.76 9.84
C GLU A 381 -13.07 16.68 8.62
N PHE A 382 -12.02 16.78 7.82
CA PHE A 382 -11.96 17.51 6.56
C PHE A 382 -12.23 19.02 6.70
N GLU A 383 -11.69 19.61 7.76
CA GLU A 383 -11.92 21.02 8.07
C GLU A 383 -11.47 21.94 6.92
N PHE A 384 -12.38 22.80 6.46
CA PHE A 384 -12.10 23.85 5.47
C PHE A 384 -12.18 25.24 6.11
N LYS A 385 -11.20 26.11 5.79
CA LYS A 385 -11.14 27.50 6.26
C LYS A 385 -10.70 28.41 5.13
N LEU A 386 -11.27 29.62 5.08
CA LEU A 386 -10.67 30.74 4.33
C LEU A 386 -9.89 31.60 5.31
N LEU A 387 -8.57 31.61 5.18
CA LEU A 387 -7.65 32.33 6.04
C LEU A 387 -7.49 33.79 5.55
N LYS A 388 -6.71 34.56 6.30
CA LYS A 388 -6.32 35.93 5.92
C LYS A 388 -5.69 35.93 4.52
N ASP A 389 -5.82 37.06 3.82
CA ASP A 389 -5.27 37.28 2.48
C ASP A 389 -5.83 36.34 1.41
N ASN A 390 -7.03 35.80 1.66
CA ASN A 390 -7.80 34.91 0.76
C ASN A 390 -7.09 33.57 0.48
N VAL A 391 -6.35 33.04 1.46
CA VAL A 391 -5.71 31.72 1.37
C VAL A 391 -6.71 30.64 1.80
N ALA A 392 -7.00 29.69 0.92
CA ALA A 392 -7.81 28.52 1.25
C ALA A 392 -6.98 27.50 2.03
N TYR A 393 -7.57 26.92 3.07
CA TYR A 393 -7.00 25.82 3.85
C TYR A 393 -7.99 24.65 3.87
N ILE A 394 -7.49 23.44 3.63
CA ILE A 394 -8.28 22.22 3.80
C ILE A 394 -7.45 21.11 4.45
N ALA A 395 -7.97 20.53 5.53
CA ALA A 395 -7.44 19.30 6.09
C ALA A 395 -8.01 18.10 5.31
N LEU A 396 -7.17 17.12 5.02
CA LEU A 396 -7.54 15.85 4.41
C LEU A 396 -7.13 14.73 5.37
N ASP A 397 -7.97 14.46 6.38
CA ASP A 397 -7.59 13.64 7.54
C ASP A 397 -7.44 12.14 7.23
N HIS A 398 -7.99 11.65 6.13
CA HIS A 398 -7.78 10.27 5.66
C HIS A 398 -8.09 10.11 4.16
N PHE A 399 -7.64 9.00 3.58
CA PHE A 399 -8.06 8.51 2.26
C PHE A 399 -8.80 7.16 2.33
N GLN A 400 -9.47 6.86 3.44
CA GLN A 400 -10.21 5.60 3.61
C GLN A 400 -11.54 5.55 2.83
N SER A 401 -12.08 6.72 2.49
CA SER A 401 -13.30 6.87 1.69
C SER A 401 -13.21 8.14 0.84
N ASP A 402 -14.18 8.31 -0.06
CA ASP A 402 -14.33 9.50 -0.91
C ASP A 402 -14.81 10.75 -0.14
N ALA A 403 -14.98 10.69 1.19
CA ALA A 403 -15.44 11.81 2.00
C ALA A 403 -14.53 13.05 1.86
N GLY A 404 -13.21 12.84 1.83
CA GLY A 404 -12.24 13.92 1.62
C GLY A 404 -12.33 14.54 0.23
N VAL A 405 -12.60 13.73 -0.81
CA VAL A 405 -12.83 14.23 -2.16
C VAL A 405 -14.08 15.11 -2.19
N ARG A 406 -15.20 14.63 -1.65
CA ARG A 406 -16.45 15.42 -1.57
C ARG A 406 -16.28 16.71 -0.77
N ALA A 407 -15.51 16.68 0.32
CA ALA A 407 -15.22 17.88 1.10
C ALA A 407 -14.41 18.90 0.30
N PHE A 408 -13.40 18.43 -0.44
CA PHE A 408 -12.61 19.27 -1.35
C PHE A 408 -13.47 19.86 -2.49
N GLU A 409 -14.30 19.04 -3.15
CA GLU A 409 -15.22 19.48 -4.21
C GLU A 409 -16.27 20.47 -3.69
N LYS A 410 -16.78 20.28 -2.48
CA LYS A 410 -17.68 21.23 -1.83
C LYS A 410 -17.01 22.58 -1.57
N ALA A 411 -15.73 22.58 -1.23
CA ALA A 411 -14.93 23.79 -1.03
C ALA A 411 -14.44 24.42 -2.36
N TRP A 412 -14.54 23.70 -3.47
CA TRP A 412 -14.01 24.10 -4.78
C TRP A 412 -14.39 25.51 -5.23
N PRO A 413 -15.66 25.96 -5.12
CA PRO A 413 -16.06 27.31 -5.56
C PRO A 413 -15.34 28.47 -4.82
N VAL A 414 -14.79 28.18 -3.64
CA VAL A 414 -13.95 29.11 -2.87
C VAL A 414 -12.49 28.90 -3.21
N ILE A 415 -12.03 27.64 -3.24
CA ILE A 415 -10.64 27.28 -3.57
C ILE A 415 -10.24 27.84 -4.94
N GLU A 416 -11.09 27.71 -5.96
CA GLU A 416 -10.77 28.16 -7.32
C GLU A 416 -10.52 29.68 -7.43
N LYS A 417 -10.99 30.46 -6.46
CA LYS A 417 -10.86 31.93 -6.38
C LYS A 417 -9.88 32.38 -5.31
N ALA A 418 -9.27 31.45 -4.57
CA ALA A 418 -8.31 31.74 -3.53
C ALA A 418 -7.00 32.29 -4.12
N THR A 419 -6.26 33.07 -3.34
CA THR A 419 -4.92 33.55 -3.74
C THR A 419 -3.89 32.42 -3.65
N ALA A 420 -4.03 31.54 -2.66
CA ALA A 420 -3.20 30.36 -2.45
C ALA A 420 -4.01 29.24 -1.76
N LEU A 421 -3.48 28.02 -1.78
CA LEU A 421 -4.10 26.84 -1.16
C LEU A 421 -3.11 26.12 -0.24
N VAL A 422 -3.54 25.83 0.98
CA VAL A 422 -2.86 24.92 1.91
C VAL A 422 -3.67 23.64 2.04
N ILE A 423 -3.03 22.50 1.79
CA ILE A 423 -3.61 21.16 1.97
C ILE A 423 -2.90 20.49 3.14
N ASP A 424 -3.63 20.15 4.20
CA ASP A 424 -3.04 19.51 5.38
C ASP A 424 -3.28 17.99 5.37
N VAL A 425 -2.21 17.22 5.26
CA VAL A 425 -2.23 15.74 5.34
C VAL A 425 -1.43 15.23 6.55
N ARG A 426 -1.10 16.09 7.53
CA ARG A 426 -0.34 15.70 8.74
C ARG A 426 -1.03 14.60 9.52
N ASN A 427 -2.37 14.57 9.50
CA ASN A 427 -3.16 13.56 10.20
C ASN A 427 -3.57 12.34 9.33
N ASN A 428 -3.17 12.32 8.05
CA ASN A 428 -3.65 11.34 7.08
C ASN A 428 -2.89 10.02 7.11
N GLY A 429 -3.49 8.99 7.70
CA GLY A 429 -2.94 7.62 7.74
C GLY A 429 -3.04 6.83 6.42
N GLY A 430 -3.54 7.43 5.35
CA GLY A 430 -3.69 6.82 4.03
C GLY A 430 -5.07 6.20 3.78
N GLY A 431 -5.09 5.15 2.96
CA GLY A 431 -6.29 4.51 2.42
C GLY A 431 -6.11 4.20 0.94
N SER A 432 -6.96 4.75 0.06
CA SER A 432 -6.85 4.59 -1.38
C SER A 432 -6.08 5.73 -2.04
N THR A 433 -5.05 5.40 -2.81
CA THR A 433 -4.27 6.33 -3.65
C THR A 433 -5.16 7.13 -4.60
N GLU A 434 -6.23 6.52 -5.12
CA GLU A 434 -7.16 7.15 -6.06
C GLU A 434 -7.85 8.39 -5.47
N PHE A 435 -8.21 8.41 -4.18
CA PHE A 435 -8.85 9.58 -3.59
C PHE A 435 -7.89 10.77 -3.49
N GLY A 436 -6.62 10.51 -3.18
CA GLY A 436 -5.58 11.55 -3.23
C GLY A 436 -5.36 12.06 -4.65
N HIS A 437 -5.31 11.16 -5.64
CA HIS A 437 -5.13 11.53 -7.04
C HIS A 437 -6.31 12.34 -7.60
N GLN A 438 -7.56 12.03 -7.22
CA GLN A 438 -8.73 12.84 -7.59
C GLN A 438 -8.55 14.30 -7.18
N ILE A 439 -8.05 14.54 -5.96
CA ILE A 439 -7.76 15.90 -5.47
C ILE A 439 -6.62 16.55 -6.28
N LEU A 440 -5.54 15.83 -6.57
CA LEU A 440 -4.42 16.35 -7.38
C LEU A 440 -4.85 16.73 -8.81
N ARG A 441 -5.84 16.05 -9.41
CA ARG A 441 -6.37 16.37 -10.74
C ARG A 441 -6.99 17.78 -10.79
N HIS A 442 -7.38 18.37 -9.66
CA HIS A 442 -7.82 19.77 -9.59
C HIS A 442 -6.67 20.79 -9.60
N LEU A 443 -5.42 20.33 -9.44
CA LEU A 443 -4.24 21.20 -9.30
C LEU A 443 -3.32 21.15 -10.53
N THR A 444 -3.60 20.30 -11.52
CA THR A 444 -2.75 20.13 -12.70
C THR A 444 -3.52 19.72 -13.96
N ASN A 445 -2.96 20.07 -15.12
CA ASN A 445 -3.36 19.55 -16.43
C ASN A 445 -2.45 18.41 -16.92
N GLN A 446 -1.37 18.10 -16.18
CA GLN A 446 -0.48 16.99 -16.48
C GLN A 446 -1.04 15.68 -15.91
N PRO A 447 -0.72 14.51 -16.50
CA PRO A 447 -1.06 13.22 -15.91
C PRO A 447 -0.49 13.09 -14.49
N VAL A 448 -1.32 12.63 -13.55
CA VAL A 448 -0.90 12.40 -12.17
C VAL A 448 -0.20 11.03 -12.11
N ARG A 449 1.10 11.03 -11.81
CA ARG A 449 1.91 9.81 -11.69
C ARG A 449 2.29 9.62 -10.23
N GLY A 450 1.91 8.48 -9.66
CA GLY A 450 2.31 8.07 -8.32
C GLY A 450 3.72 7.49 -8.26
N ALA A 451 4.00 6.78 -7.16
CA ALA A 451 5.23 6.02 -6.95
C ALA A 451 5.42 4.93 -8.02
N ALA A 452 6.67 4.55 -8.28
CA ALA A 452 7.00 3.32 -8.98
C ALA A 452 6.93 2.16 -7.99
N SER A 453 6.16 1.13 -8.33
CA SER A 453 5.94 -0.03 -7.46
C SER A 453 6.65 -1.27 -7.98
N TYR A 454 7.06 -2.15 -7.08
CA TYR A 454 7.71 -3.42 -7.40
C TYR A 454 7.19 -4.53 -6.49
N VAL A 455 7.15 -5.76 -7.00
CA VAL A 455 6.87 -6.96 -6.21
C VAL A 455 8.02 -7.94 -6.35
N ARG A 456 8.22 -8.74 -5.32
CA ARG A 456 9.16 -9.85 -5.35
C ARG A 456 8.54 -11.00 -6.16
N LEU A 457 9.28 -11.50 -7.15
CA LEU A 457 8.89 -12.72 -7.86
C LEU A 457 9.44 -13.96 -7.14
N GLY A 458 8.54 -14.88 -6.81
CA GLY A 458 8.86 -16.23 -6.36
C GLY A 458 8.72 -17.23 -7.49
N ASP A 459 9.72 -17.34 -8.36
CA ASP A 459 9.73 -18.34 -9.43
C ASP A 459 10.56 -19.58 -9.00
N PRO A 460 9.90 -20.73 -8.74
CA PRO A 460 10.60 -21.95 -8.31
C PRO A 460 11.48 -22.56 -9.42
N VAL A 461 11.15 -22.34 -10.70
CA VAL A 461 11.96 -22.81 -11.84
C VAL A 461 13.26 -22.01 -11.90
N ILE A 462 13.16 -20.67 -11.81
CA ILE A 462 14.36 -19.82 -11.70
C ILE A 462 15.17 -20.21 -10.47
N ARG A 463 14.51 -20.47 -9.33
CA ARG A 463 15.23 -20.90 -8.12
C ARG A 463 16.01 -22.20 -8.32
N ALA A 464 15.42 -23.16 -9.03
CA ALA A 464 16.07 -24.43 -9.35
C ALA A 464 17.22 -24.28 -10.36
N GLN A 465 17.11 -23.34 -11.30
CA GLN A 465 18.09 -23.14 -12.39
C GLN A 465 19.22 -22.17 -12.03
N HIS A 466 18.90 -21.11 -11.30
CA HIS A 466 19.74 -19.93 -11.08
C HIS A 466 20.02 -19.67 -9.60
N GLY A 467 19.63 -20.59 -8.71
CA GLY A 467 19.83 -20.48 -7.26
C GLY A 467 18.84 -19.52 -6.60
N ASN A 468 19.14 -19.09 -5.37
CA ASN A 468 18.22 -18.27 -4.56
C ASN A 468 18.21 -16.77 -4.97
N ALA A 469 18.18 -16.47 -6.26
CA ALA A 469 18.07 -15.10 -6.76
C ALA A 469 16.71 -14.49 -6.41
N VAL A 470 16.71 -13.20 -6.05
CA VAL A 470 15.50 -12.42 -5.81
C VAL A 470 15.31 -11.47 -6.99
N HIS A 471 14.19 -11.60 -7.69
CA HIS A 471 13.85 -10.77 -8.84
C HIS A 471 12.73 -9.80 -8.48
N TRP A 472 12.89 -8.56 -8.92
CA TRP A 472 11.89 -7.52 -8.80
C TRP A 472 11.10 -7.42 -10.10
N LEU A 473 9.79 -7.53 -10.01
CA LEU A 473 8.88 -7.15 -11.10
C LEU A 473 8.35 -5.76 -10.79
N ARG A 474 8.59 -4.82 -11.71
CA ARG A 474 7.91 -3.52 -11.66
C ARG A 474 6.42 -3.72 -11.90
N LEU A 475 5.59 -3.18 -11.02
CA LEU A 475 4.16 -3.09 -11.22
C LEU A 475 3.86 -1.81 -11.98
N ASP A 476 3.10 -1.94 -13.06
CA ASP A 476 2.67 -0.81 -13.85
C ASP A 476 1.40 -0.21 -13.25
N GLY A 477 1.57 0.83 -12.44
CA GLY A 477 0.50 1.78 -12.13
C GLY A 477 0.54 2.87 -13.19
N GLY A 478 -0.28 2.75 -14.23
CA GLY A 478 -0.38 3.76 -15.29
C GLY A 478 -0.55 5.18 -14.72
N ALA A 479 -0.25 6.20 -15.53
CA ALA A 479 -0.59 7.55 -15.13
C ALA A 479 -2.11 7.69 -15.08
N ASP A 480 -2.64 8.32 -14.04
CA ASP A 480 -4.05 8.67 -14.03
C ASP A 480 -4.26 9.81 -15.01
N GLU A 481 -4.75 9.44 -16.19
CA GLU A 481 -5.13 10.38 -17.22
C GLU A 481 -6.37 11.15 -16.75
N ARG A 482 -6.30 12.48 -16.83
CA ARG A 482 -7.44 13.32 -16.54
C ARG A 482 -8.37 13.35 -17.76
N PRO A 483 -9.68 13.15 -17.60
CA PRO A 483 -10.65 13.54 -18.62
C PRO A 483 -10.55 15.06 -18.88
N GLY A 484 -10.44 15.49 -20.14
CA GLY A 484 -10.17 16.90 -20.49
C GLY A 484 -11.24 17.93 -20.07
N ASN A 485 -10.82 19.20 -19.96
CA ASN A 485 -11.58 20.45 -19.78
C ASN A 485 -12.09 20.88 -18.39
N ALA A 486 -11.78 20.18 -17.29
CA ALA A 486 -12.16 20.67 -15.97
C ALA A 486 -11.23 21.83 -15.47
N PRO A 487 -11.77 22.83 -14.73
CA PRO A 487 -10.96 23.93 -14.18
C PRO A 487 -9.81 23.44 -13.29
N VAL A 488 -8.72 24.21 -13.23
CA VAL A 488 -7.54 23.93 -12.40
C VAL A 488 -7.25 25.13 -11.53
N PHE A 489 -6.92 24.88 -10.26
CA PHE A 489 -6.37 25.91 -9.40
C PHE A 489 -4.92 26.16 -9.80
N THR A 490 -4.60 27.38 -10.23
CA THR A 490 -3.26 27.76 -10.73
C THR A 490 -2.44 28.58 -9.72
N GLY A 491 -3.02 29.00 -8.60
CA GLY A 491 -2.33 29.75 -7.54
C GLY A 491 -1.28 28.90 -6.79
N PRO A 492 -0.44 29.51 -5.94
CA PRO A 492 0.53 28.79 -5.12
C PRO A 492 -0.13 27.75 -4.21
N VAL A 493 0.51 26.59 -4.05
CA VAL A 493 0.02 25.49 -3.19
C VAL A 493 1.12 25.06 -2.21
N ALA A 494 0.76 24.87 -0.96
CA ALA A 494 1.59 24.18 0.04
C ALA A 494 0.85 22.96 0.58
N VAL A 495 1.58 21.86 0.81
CA VAL A 495 1.06 20.66 1.47
C VAL A 495 1.74 20.50 2.82
N LEU A 496 0.96 20.35 3.89
CA LEU A 496 1.51 20.10 5.23
C LEU A 496 1.67 18.59 5.45
N SER A 497 2.86 18.15 5.82
CA SER A 497 3.17 16.73 6.09
C SER A 497 3.70 16.52 7.51
N GLY A 498 3.57 15.29 8.01
CA GLY A 498 4.20 14.89 9.25
C GLY A 498 4.30 13.38 9.41
N PRO A 499 4.79 12.87 10.55
CA PRO A 499 5.12 11.46 10.72
C PRO A 499 3.91 10.50 10.61
N ARG A 500 2.68 11.04 10.68
CA ARG A 500 1.43 10.29 10.47
C ARG A 500 0.94 10.31 9.01
N SER A 501 1.46 11.18 8.15
CA SER A 501 1.28 11.08 6.70
C SER A 501 1.87 9.73 6.25
N PHE A 502 1.01 8.76 5.95
CA PHE A 502 1.38 7.35 5.84
C PHE A 502 0.64 6.68 4.67
N SER A 503 1.22 5.65 4.05
CA SER A 503 0.58 4.86 2.98
C SER A 503 0.12 5.76 1.80
N ALA A 504 -1.15 5.71 1.38
CA ALA A 504 -1.68 6.55 0.30
C ALA A 504 -1.50 8.08 0.50
N ALA A 505 -1.29 8.55 1.73
CA ALA A 505 -0.89 9.95 1.95
C ALA A 505 0.54 10.23 1.49
N GLU A 506 1.45 9.26 1.59
CA GLU A 506 2.78 9.35 1.00
C GLU A 506 2.72 9.25 -0.52
N ASP A 507 1.83 8.41 -1.08
CA ASP A 507 1.61 8.39 -2.54
C ASP A 507 1.16 9.76 -3.06
N PHE A 508 0.26 10.44 -2.33
CA PHE A 508 -0.14 11.82 -2.62
C PHE A 508 1.05 12.78 -2.57
N LEU A 509 1.90 12.70 -1.55
CA LEU A 509 3.10 13.54 -1.42
C LEU A 509 4.11 13.28 -2.55
N VAL A 510 4.35 12.02 -2.91
CA VAL A 510 5.22 11.63 -4.03
C VAL A 510 4.68 12.19 -5.35
N ALA A 511 3.39 12.01 -5.62
CA ALA A 511 2.76 12.54 -6.82
C ALA A 511 2.81 14.07 -6.87
N PHE A 512 2.53 14.75 -5.75
CA PHE A 512 2.61 16.21 -5.63
C PHE A 512 4.03 16.75 -5.86
N ASP A 513 5.05 16.11 -5.27
CA ASP A 513 6.46 16.46 -5.47
C ASP A 513 6.86 16.22 -6.93
N GLN A 514 6.50 15.10 -7.54
CA GLN A 514 6.83 14.81 -8.94
C GLN A 514 6.17 15.79 -9.93
N LEU A 515 4.98 16.29 -9.61
CA LEU A 515 4.31 17.34 -10.39
C LEU A 515 5.01 18.70 -10.26
N GLN A 516 5.91 18.87 -9.29
CA GLN A 516 6.53 20.15 -8.93
C GLN A 516 5.45 21.23 -8.71
N ARG A 517 4.31 20.84 -8.12
CA ARG A 517 3.13 21.70 -8.02
C ARG A 517 3.24 22.75 -6.91
N GLY A 518 4.09 22.52 -5.91
CA GLY A 518 4.26 23.44 -4.80
C GLY A 518 5.23 22.87 -3.76
N LEU A 519 5.13 23.37 -2.53
CA LEU A 519 6.04 23.01 -1.44
C LEU A 519 5.38 22.07 -0.44
N ILE A 520 6.12 21.07 0.03
CA ILE A 520 5.80 20.27 1.20
C ILE A 520 6.45 20.93 2.41
N VAL A 521 5.66 21.19 3.46
CA VAL A 521 6.06 21.91 4.67
C VAL A 521 5.72 21.06 5.89
N GLY A 522 6.63 20.98 6.86
CA GLY A 522 6.39 20.25 8.11
C GLY A 522 7.50 19.26 8.43
N GLU A 523 7.13 18.02 8.71
CA GLU A 523 8.07 16.96 9.04
C GLU A 523 8.06 15.86 7.97
N ALA A 524 9.09 15.02 7.98
CA ALA A 524 9.15 13.84 7.14
C ALA A 524 7.93 12.93 7.40
N SER A 525 7.39 12.34 6.33
CA SER A 525 6.28 11.40 6.42
C SER A 525 6.70 10.08 7.11
N GLY A 526 5.73 9.17 7.31
CA GLY A 526 5.96 7.93 8.04
C GLY A 526 6.94 6.95 7.37
N GLY A 527 7.15 7.04 6.06
CA GLY A 527 8.11 6.26 5.31
C GLY A 527 7.73 4.79 5.19
N SER A 528 6.45 4.47 5.12
CA SER A 528 5.98 3.11 4.84
C SER A 528 4.78 3.22 3.91
N SER A 529 5.02 3.27 2.59
CA SER A 529 4.00 2.95 1.59
C SER A 529 4.20 1.52 1.12
N GLY A 530 3.10 0.89 0.68
CA GLY A 530 3.10 -0.51 0.30
C GLY A 530 1.70 -1.09 0.23
N GLN A 531 1.62 -2.36 -0.14
CA GLN A 531 0.39 -3.15 -0.18
C GLN A 531 0.49 -4.22 0.92
N PRO A 532 -0.31 -4.13 2.00
CA PRO A 532 -0.34 -5.19 2.99
C PRO A 532 -1.15 -6.39 2.47
N LEU A 533 -0.54 -7.57 2.45
CA LEU A 533 -1.22 -8.85 2.36
C LEU A 533 -1.73 -9.23 3.75
N SER A 534 -3.04 -9.38 3.92
CA SER A 534 -3.65 -9.75 5.20
C SER A 534 -4.08 -11.21 5.22
N PHE A 535 -3.95 -11.85 6.38
CA PHE A 535 -4.40 -13.22 6.61
C PHE A 535 -4.77 -13.44 8.09
N GLU A 536 -5.63 -14.41 8.34
CA GLU A 536 -6.13 -14.73 9.67
C GLU A 536 -5.13 -15.58 10.45
N LEU A 537 -5.18 -15.45 11.79
CA LEU A 537 -4.36 -16.20 12.72
C LEU A 537 -5.24 -16.98 13.71
N PRO A 538 -4.72 -18.09 14.28
CA PRO A 538 -5.40 -18.87 15.32
C PRO A 538 -5.96 -18.03 16.46
N GLY A 539 -7.23 -18.28 16.81
CA GLY A 539 -7.93 -17.57 17.88
C GLY A 539 -8.60 -16.27 17.45
N GLY A 540 -8.73 -16.03 16.14
CA GLY A 540 -9.52 -14.95 15.55
C GLY A 540 -8.81 -13.60 15.42
N GLY A 541 -7.48 -13.56 15.62
CA GLY A 541 -6.70 -12.37 15.26
C GLY A 541 -6.25 -12.43 13.79
N MET A 542 -5.43 -11.47 13.39
CA MET A 542 -4.95 -11.38 12.01
C MET A 542 -3.52 -10.86 11.94
N ALA A 543 -2.88 -11.05 10.80
CA ALA A 543 -1.60 -10.45 10.49
C ALA A 543 -1.63 -9.81 9.10
N ARG A 544 -0.66 -8.93 8.88
CA ARG A 544 -0.37 -8.38 7.57
C ARG A 544 1.12 -8.28 7.30
N ILE A 545 1.53 -8.46 6.05
CA ILE A 545 2.90 -8.33 5.55
C ILE A 545 2.92 -7.34 4.39
N CYS A 546 3.87 -6.41 4.37
CA CYS A 546 4.06 -5.53 3.20
C CYS A 546 4.65 -6.32 2.02
N VAL A 547 3.91 -6.38 0.90
CA VAL A 547 4.29 -7.18 -0.28
C VAL A 547 4.59 -6.35 -1.54
N LYS A 548 4.55 -5.02 -1.42
CA LYS A 548 4.81 -4.08 -2.53
C LYS A 548 5.86 -3.06 -2.10
N ARG A 549 6.92 -2.96 -2.87
CA ARG A 549 8.00 -2.00 -2.71
C ARG A 549 7.69 -0.74 -3.51
N ASP A 550 7.87 0.44 -2.94
CA ASP A 550 7.55 1.71 -3.59
C ASP A 550 8.76 2.67 -3.58
N THR A 551 9.02 3.32 -4.72
CA THR A 551 10.04 4.35 -4.90
C THR A 551 9.45 5.55 -5.66
N TYR A 552 10.16 6.67 -5.71
CA TYR A 552 9.91 7.68 -6.75
C TYR A 552 10.16 7.08 -8.14
N GLN A 553 9.60 7.72 -9.18
CA GLN A 553 9.79 7.29 -10.58
C GLN A 553 11.26 7.37 -11.05
N ASP A 554 12.06 8.25 -10.44
CA ASP A 554 13.50 8.40 -10.69
C ASP A 554 14.37 7.44 -9.84
N GLY A 555 13.74 6.57 -9.04
CA GLY A 555 14.41 5.61 -8.18
C GLY A 555 14.82 6.14 -6.80
N ARG A 556 14.51 7.40 -6.45
CA ARG A 556 14.70 7.87 -5.06
C ARG A 556 13.85 7.02 -4.10
N GLU A 557 14.48 6.51 -3.05
CA GLU A 557 13.82 5.76 -1.99
C GLU A 557 13.16 6.70 -0.98
N PHE A 558 11.91 6.40 -0.60
CA PHE A 558 11.20 7.08 0.49
C PHE A 558 10.68 6.11 1.56
N VAL A 559 10.46 4.85 1.23
CA VAL A 559 10.16 3.83 2.24
C VAL A 559 11.42 3.57 3.07
N GLY A 560 11.28 3.56 4.39
CA GLY A 560 12.41 3.56 5.33
C GLY A 560 13.04 4.94 5.57
N LYS A 561 12.53 6.02 4.96
CA LYS A 561 13.02 7.40 5.15
C LYS A 561 11.94 8.43 5.45
N GLY A 562 10.78 8.31 4.80
CA GLY A 562 9.77 9.34 4.67
C GLY A 562 10.01 10.22 3.44
N VAL A 563 8.93 10.77 2.89
CA VAL A 563 8.95 11.91 1.98
C VAL A 563 9.38 13.13 2.78
N MET A 564 10.50 13.73 2.37
CA MET A 564 11.09 14.88 3.07
C MET A 564 10.38 16.18 2.67
N PRO A 565 10.07 17.06 3.62
CA PRO A 565 9.54 18.39 3.31
C PRO A 565 10.63 19.27 2.70
N GLN A 566 10.26 20.21 1.83
CA GLN A 566 11.18 21.25 1.35
C GLN A 566 11.41 22.33 2.42
N ILE A 567 10.44 22.54 3.32
CA ILE A 567 10.56 23.43 4.48
C ILE A 567 10.25 22.63 5.74
N GLU A 568 11.27 22.40 6.58
CA GLU A 568 11.08 21.73 7.85
C GLU A 568 10.44 22.68 8.88
N ALA A 569 9.37 22.24 9.52
CA ALA A 569 8.71 22.92 10.62
C ALA A 569 8.05 21.89 11.55
N ARG A 570 8.12 22.10 12.85
CA ARG A 570 7.56 21.18 13.86
C ARG A 570 6.96 21.94 15.04
N PRO A 571 5.96 21.35 15.74
CA PRO A 571 5.46 21.89 16.99
C PRO A 571 6.57 22.07 18.04
N THR A 572 6.47 23.10 18.85
CA THR A 572 7.30 23.31 20.05
C THR A 572 6.43 23.22 21.29
N LEU A 573 7.01 23.03 22.49
CA LEU A 573 6.21 23.05 23.71
C LEU A 573 5.49 24.39 23.88
N GLN A 574 6.15 25.48 23.49
CA GLN A 574 5.55 26.81 23.50
C GLN A 574 4.35 26.87 22.55
N SER A 575 4.49 26.41 21.30
CA SER A 575 3.39 26.49 20.33
C SER A 575 2.18 25.67 20.75
N VAL A 576 2.39 24.50 21.37
CA VAL A 576 1.31 23.70 21.95
C VAL A 576 0.59 24.44 23.08
N ARG A 577 1.33 25.15 23.94
CA ARG A 577 0.76 25.92 25.06
C ARG A 577 0.02 27.19 24.61
N THR A 578 0.46 27.82 23.51
CA THR A 578 -0.17 29.04 22.98
C THR A 578 -1.26 28.75 21.95
N GLY A 579 -1.35 27.51 21.44
CA GLY A 579 -2.26 27.14 20.35
C GLY A 579 -1.79 27.59 18.97
N GLU A 580 -0.52 27.98 18.84
CA GLU A 580 0.08 28.35 17.56
C GLU A 580 0.42 27.11 16.73
N ASP A 581 0.20 27.20 15.41
CA ASP A 581 0.59 26.19 14.44
C ASP A 581 1.82 26.65 13.65
N PRO A 582 3.05 26.28 14.09
CA PRO A 582 4.27 26.73 13.42
C PRO A 582 4.42 26.14 12.02
N VAL A 583 3.79 25.01 11.72
CA VAL A 583 3.85 24.38 10.39
C VAL A 583 2.98 25.13 9.40
N LEU A 584 1.74 25.46 9.81
CA LEU A 584 0.86 26.32 9.01
C LEU A 584 1.47 27.72 8.84
N ALA A 585 2.04 28.30 9.89
CA ALA A 585 2.71 29.60 9.81
C ALA A 585 3.88 29.60 8.81
N ALA A 586 4.71 28.54 8.80
CA ALA A 586 5.78 28.39 7.83
C ALA A 586 5.26 28.27 6.39
N ALA A 587 4.16 27.54 6.17
CA ALA A 587 3.54 27.42 4.86
C ALA A 587 2.97 28.76 4.36
N LEU A 588 2.26 29.51 5.22
CA LEU A 588 1.73 30.83 4.88
C LEU A 588 2.86 31.81 4.52
N LEU A 589 3.97 31.78 5.26
CA LEU A 589 5.15 32.60 4.96
C LEU A 589 5.77 32.24 3.60
N ALA A 590 5.79 30.95 3.25
CA ALA A 590 6.32 30.48 1.97
C ALA A 590 5.43 30.86 0.78
N LEU A 591 4.11 30.86 0.96
CA LEU A 591 3.12 31.22 -0.07
C LEU A 591 2.99 32.73 -0.30
N ALA A 592 3.48 33.56 0.63
CA ALA A 592 3.47 35.02 0.50
C ALA A 592 4.64 35.58 -0.36
N ARG A 593 5.53 34.71 -0.85
CA ARG A 593 6.65 35.06 -1.73
C ARG A 593 6.25 34.88 -3.19
#